data_AF-A0A4Q7MU33-F1
#
_entry.id   AF-A0A4Q7MU33-F1
#
_cell.length_a   1.000
_cell.length_b   1.000
_cell.length_c   1.000
_cell.angle_alpha   90.00
_cell.angle_beta   90.00
_cell.angle_gamma   90.00
#
_symmetry.space_group_name_H-M   'P 1'
#
loop_
_entity.id
_entity.type
_entity.pdbx_description
1 polymer ?
#
loop_
_entity_poly.entity_id
_entity_poly.type
_entity_poly.pdbx_seq_one_letter_code
_entity_poly.pdbx_strand_id
1 'polypeptide(L)'
;MTIEQVKGALFGVAIGDALGVPAEFKPRSFMELNPVADFEGFKTHNQPPGTFSDDINTCPPEKIISSGYVLHTLFASVWSFMTTDNYKDAVLKAVNLGNDTDTTGAITGGLAGLYYGIGNIPEKWKNEIAGTADIDELSQKLFNMRSKN
;
A
#
# COMPACT_ATOMS: atom_id res chain seq x y z
N MET A 1 14.65 14.45 -0.02
CA MET A 1 14.03 13.28 -0.68
C MET A 1 15.04 12.61 -1.59
N THR A 2 15.52 11.43 -1.21
CA THR A 2 16.41 10.55 -1.99
C THR A 2 15.61 9.61 -2.90
N ILE A 3 16.27 8.92 -3.83
CA ILE A 3 15.63 7.86 -4.63
C ILE A 3 15.07 6.74 -3.73
N GLU A 4 15.77 6.42 -2.64
CA GLU A 4 15.31 5.43 -1.65
C GLU A 4 14.02 5.85 -0.93
N GLN A 5 13.85 7.15 -0.67
CA GLN A 5 12.62 7.68 -0.06
C GLN A 5 11.45 7.66 -1.06
N VAL A 6 11.71 7.93 -2.34
CA VAL A 6 10.71 7.82 -3.41
C VAL A 6 10.29 6.37 -3.63
N LYS A 7 11.25 5.45 -3.74
CA LYS A 7 10.99 4.02 -3.84
C LYS A 7 10.22 3.52 -2.63
N GLY A 8 10.64 3.91 -1.43
CA GLY A 8 9.95 3.57 -0.18
C GLY A 8 8.48 3.99 -0.22
N ALA A 9 8.17 5.21 -0.67
CA ALA A 9 6.79 5.67 -0.79
C ALA A 9 5.96 4.85 -1.80
N LEU A 10 6.49 4.60 -3.00
CA LEU A 10 5.73 3.92 -4.06
C LEU A 10 5.55 2.41 -3.78
N PHE A 11 6.61 1.73 -3.33
CA PHE A 11 6.49 0.35 -2.83
C PHE A 11 5.55 0.29 -1.61
N GLY A 12 5.62 1.32 -0.77
CA GLY A 12 4.73 1.51 0.36
C GLY A 12 3.25 1.43 -0.02
N VAL A 13 2.85 2.24 -1.00
CA VAL A 13 1.48 2.28 -1.54
C VAL A 13 1.07 0.92 -2.11
N ALA A 14 1.89 0.37 -3.02
CA ALA A 14 1.55 -0.89 -3.70
C ALA A 14 1.41 -2.08 -2.73
N ILE A 15 2.31 -2.20 -1.74
CA ILE A 15 2.26 -3.29 -0.75
C ILE A 15 1.04 -3.14 0.16
N GLY A 16 0.75 -1.91 0.59
CA GLY A 16 -0.41 -1.63 1.43
C GLY A 16 -1.73 -1.97 0.76
N ASP A 17 -1.87 -1.61 -0.51
CA ASP A 17 -3.02 -1.99 -1.35
C ASP A 17 -3.13 -3.51 -1.50
N ALA A 18 -2.05 -4.17 -1.93
CA ALA A 18 -2.02 -5.61 -2.17
C ALA A 18 -2.29 -6.46 -0.92
N LEU A 19 -1.88 -6.01 0.28
CA LEU A 19 -2.24 -6.65 1.55
C LEU A 19 -3.73 -6.46 1.89
N GLY A 20 -4.33 -5.35 1.46
CA GLY A 20 -5.72 -5.01 1.71
C GLY A 20 -6.71 -5.67 0.75
N VAL A 21 -6.32 -5.92 -0.50
CA VAL A 21 -7.15 -6.56 -1.55
C VAL A 21 -7.87 -7.84 -1.09
N PRO A 22 -7.21 -8.82 -0.42
CA PRO A 22 -7.87 -10.04 0.04
C PRO A 22 -8.83 -9.84 1.22
N ALA A 23 -8.72 -8.72 1.93
CA ALA A 23 -9.49 -8.35 3.11
C ALA A 23 -10.59 -7.30 2.81
N GLU A 24 -10.69 -6.85 1.57
CA GLU A 24 -11.61 -5.79 1.16
C GLU A 24 -13.08 -6.19 1.44
N PHE A 25 -13.87 -5.22 1.87
CA PHE A 25 -15.27 -5.35 2.27
C PHE A 25 -15.52 -6.28 3.48
N LYS A 26 -14.47 -6.72 4.18
CA LYS A 26 -14.63 -7.49 5.44
C LYS A 26 -14.77 -6.55 6.64
N PRO A 27 -15.76 -6.77 7.52
CA PRO A 27 -15.93 -5.95 8.72
C PRO A 27 -14.82 -6.21 9.73
N ARG A 28 -14.57 -5.24 10.62
CA ARG A 28 -13.56 -5.35 11.69
C ARG A 28 -13.71 -6.63 12.53
N SER A 29 -14.93 -7.01 12.88
CA SER A 29 -15.20 -8.23 13.66
C SER A 29 -14.72 -9.52 12.96
N PHE A 30 -14.69 -9.53 11.62
CA PHE A 30 -14.11 -10.62 10.85
C PHE A 30 -12.58 -10.58 10.93
N MET A 31 -11.98 -9.39 10.82
CA MET A 31 -10.53 -9.18 10.86
C MET A 31 -9.92 -9.51 12.23
N GLU A 32 -10.64 -9.23 13.33
CA GLU A 32 -10.22 -9.61 14.68
C GLU A 32 -10.04 -11.13 14.84
N LEU A 33 -10.81 -11.93 14.09
CA LEU A 33 -10.73 -13.39 14.08
C LEU A 33 -9.75 -13.92 13.02
N ASN A 34 -9.53 -13.16 11.94
CA ASN A 34 -8.74 -13.57 10.77
C ASN A 34 -7.80 -12.44 10.35
N PRO A 35 -6.80 -12.09 11.18
CA PRO A 35 -5.94 -10.95 10.89
C PRO A 35 -5.05 -11.23 9.67
N VAL A 36 -4.88 -10.22 8.81
CA VAL A 36 -3.85 -10.25 7.77
C VAL A 36 -2.50 -10.22 8.46
N ALA A 37 -1.67 -11.21 8.17
CA ALA A 37 -0.30 -11.32 8.68
C ALA A 37 0.76 -11.26 7.56
N ASP A 38 0.36 -11.58 6.34
CA ASP A 38 1.22 -11.67 5.15
C ASP A 38 0.40 -11.53 3.87
N PHE A 39 1.03 -11.60 2.70
CA PHE A 39 0.31 -11.67 1.43
C PHE A 39 -0.53 -12.94 1.34
N GLU A 40 -1.80 -12.75 0.97
CA GLU A 40 -2.76 -13.83 0.79
C GLU A 40 -3.38 -13.71 -0.59
N GLY A 41 -3.61 -14.85 -1.25
CA GLY A 41 -4.21 -14.90 -2.58
C GLY A 41 -5.60 -15.53 -2.56
N PHE A 42 -6.31 -15.36 -3.67
CA PHE A 42 -7.53 -16.06 -4.05
C PHE A 42 -8.72 -15.85 -3.08
N LYS A 43 -8.84 -14.65 -2.50
CA LYS A 43 -9.97 -14.22 -1.65
C LYS A 43 -10.96 -13.33 -2.41
N THR A 44 -11.17 -12.09 -1.98
CA THR A 44 -12.24 -11.19 -2.46
C THR A 44 -12.35 -11.10 -3.98
N HIS A 45 -11.22 -11.00 -4.70
CA HIS A 45 -11.19 -10.86 -6.17
C HIS A 45 -10.58 -12.05 -6.91
N ASN A 46 -10.34 -13.17 -6.20
CA ASN A 46 -9.68 -14.37 -6.75
C ASN A 46 -8.32 -14.10 -7.45
N GLN A 47 -7.56 -13.11 -6.96
CA GLN A 47 -6.25 -12.73 -7.52
C GLN A 47 -5.08 -13.45 -6.82
N PRO A 48 -3.93 -13.66 -7.47
CA PRO A 48 -2.72 -14.17 -6.82
C PRO A 48 -2.26 -13.29 -5.64
N PRO A 49 -1.47 -13.83 -4.69
CA PRO A 49 -0.84 -13.04 -3.63
C PRO A 49 0.04 -11.93 -4.23
N GLY A 50 0.02 -10.74 -3.62
CA GLY A 50 0.86 -9.60 -4.05
C GLY A 50 0.32 -8.81 -5.24
N THR A 51 -0.90 -9.09 -5.71
CA THR A 51 -1.62 -8.27 -6.69
C THR A 51 -2.27 -7.06 -6.00
N PHE A 52 -1.90 -5.85 -6.42
CA PHE A 52 -2.58 -4.61 -6.08
C PHE A 52 -3.66 -4.27 -7.14
N SER A 53 -4.61 -3.43 -6.77
CA SER A 53 -5.90 -3.22 -7.44
C SER A 53 -5.81 -2.64 -8.86
N ASP A 54 -4.89 -1.71 -9.13
CA ASP A 54 -4.91 -0.89 -10.36
C ASP A 54 -3.53 -0.67 -11.03
N ASP A 55 -3.50 -0.67 -12.38
CA ASP A 55 -2.33 -0.33 -13.19
C ASP A 55 -2.11 1.20 -13.29
N ILE A 56 -1.19 1.72 -12.48
CA ILE A 56 -0.91 3.17 -12.36
C ILE A 56 -0.16 3.72 -13.60
N ASN A 57 0.55 2.87 -14.34
CA ASN A 57 1.43 3.29 -15.43
C ASN A 57 0.73 3.64 -16.75
N THR A 58 -0.48 3.13 -16.99
CA THR A 58 -1.13 3.19 -18.31
C THR A 58 -2.59 3.67 -18.26
N CYS A 59 -3.04 4.20 -17.12
CA CYS A 59 -4.43 4.61 -16.95
C CYS A 59 -4.72 5.95 -17.67
N PRO A 60 -5.64 5.98 -18.66
CA PRO A 60 -6.00 7.21 -19.36
C PRO A 60 -6.85 8.13 -18.45
N PRO A 61 -6.77 9.47 -18.60
CA PRO A 61 -7.39 10.42 -17.67
C PRO A 61 -8.90 10.25 -17.49
N GLU A 62 -9.62 9.79 -18.51
CA GLU A 62 -11.08 9.62 -18.47
C GLU A 62 -11.52 8.43 -17.61
N LYS A 63 -10.58 7.56 -17.23
CA LYS A 63 -10.79 6.43 -16.32
C LYS A 63 -10.44 6.75 -14.86
N ILE A 64 -9.88 7.93 -14.58
CA ILE A 64 -9.60 8.37 -13.21
C ILE A 64 -10.92 8.78 -12.55
N ILE A 65 -11.44 7.93 -11.67
CA ILE A 65 -12.64 8.18 -10.87
C ILE A 65 -12.22 8.37 -9.40
N SER A 66 -12.70 9.44 -8.73
CA SER A 66 -12.38 9.74 -7.32
C SER A 66 -13.63 9.62 -6.45
N SER A 67 -13.62 8.73 -5.44
CA SER A 67 -14.71 8.57 -4.45
C SER A 67 -14.22 7.95 -3.11
N GLY A 68 -15.11 7.79 -2.12
CA GLY A 68 -14.85 7.19 -0.79
C GLY A 68 -14.49 8.22 0.28
N TYR A 69 -15.21 8.27 1.42
CA TYR A 69 -15.13 9.37 2.41
C TYR A 69 -13.73 9.56 3.00
N VAL A 70 -12.96 10.48 2.40
CA VAL A 70 -11.51 10.66 2.59
C VAL A 70 -11.07 10.81 4.05
N LEU A 71 -11.94 11.35 4.91
CA LEU A 71 -11.61 11.58 6.32
C LEU A 71 -11.40 10.27 7.08
N HIS A 72 -12.23 9.24 6.86
CA HIS A 72 -12.06 7.96 7.56
C HIS A 72 -10.75 7.30 7.17
N THR A 73 -10.48 7.25 5.87
CA THR A 73 -9.27 6.64 5.31
C THR A 73 -8.02 7.40 5.78
N LEU A 74 -8.06 8.74 5.76
CA LEU A 74 -6.96 9.58 6.24
C LEU A 74 -6.68 9.37 7.73
N PHE A 75 -7.71 9.43 8.58
CA PHE A 75 -7.55 9.23 10.02
C PHE A 75 -7.05 7.83 10.34
N ALA A 76 -7.63 6.79 9.74
CA ALA A 76 -7.20 5.41 9.92
C ALA A 76 -5.72 5.22 9.53
N SER A 77 -5.31 5.82 8.41
CA SER A 77 -3.94 5.66 7.89
C SER A 77 -2.90 6.38 8.74
N VAL A 78 -3.16 7.66 9.05
CA VAL A 78 -2.26 8.48 9.87
C VAL A 78 -2.18 7.92 11.30
N TRP A 79 -3.31 7.50 11.88
CA TRP A 79 -3.32 6.91 13.21
C TRP A 79 -2.52 5.60 13.25
N SER A 80 -2.68 4.72 12.26
CA SER A 80 -1.94 3.45 12.19
C SER A 80 -0.43 3.68 12.11
N PHE A 81 -0.02 4.62 11.25
CA PHE A 81 1.38 5.04 11.13
C PHE A 81 1.93 5.65 12.43
N MET A 82 1.21 6.59 13.05
CA MET A 82 1.70 7.31 14.23
C MET A 82 1.71 6.47 15.52
N THR A 83 1.03 5.33 15.54
CA THR A 83 0.88 4.48 16.73
C THR A 83 1.60 3.13 16.60
N THR A 84 2.61 3.08 15.73
CA THR A 84 3.49 1.94 15.48
C THR A 84 4.92 2.42 15.22
N ASP A 85 5.90 1.55 15.45
CA ASP A 85 7.33 1.93 15.45
C ASP A 85 8.12 1.35 14.27
N ASN A 86 7.46 0.65 13.35
CA ASN A 86 8.08 0.11 12.14
C ASN A 86 7.09 -0.02 10.98
N TYR A 87 7.63 -0.15 9.77
CA TYR A 87 6.83 -0.25 8.54
C TYR A 87 5.82 -1.40 8.57
N LYS A 88 6.27 -2.59 8.98
CA LYS A 88 5.44 -3.80 8.95
C LYS A 88 4.20 -3.63 9.84
N ASP A 89 4.41 -3.20 11.08
CA ASP A 89 3.33 -3.04 12.04
C ASP A 89 2.37 -1.91 11.63
N ALA A 90 2.88 -0.81 11.06
CA ALA A 90 2.05 0.28 10.55
C ALA A 90 1.05 -0.21 9.50
N VAL A 91 1.55 -0.92 8.49
CA VAL A 91 0.75 -1.40 7.36
C VAL A 91 -0.22 -2.50 7.81
N LEU A 92 0.24 -3.48 8.59
CA LEU A 92 -0.65 -4.53 9.11
C LEU A 92 -1.74 -3.95 10.02
N LYS A 93 -1.41 -2.94 10.83
CA LYS A 93 -2.39 -2.28 11.69
C LYS A 93 -3.48 -1.59 10.88
N ALA A 94 -3.12 -0.89 9.81
CA ALA A 94 -4.09 -0.23 8.92
C ALA A 94 -5.01 -1.25 8.22
N VAL A 95 -4.44 -2.27 7.58
CA VAL A 95 -5.20 -3.32 6.89
C VAL A 95 -6.15 -4.06 7.84
N ASN A 96 -5.72 -4.34 9.07
CA ASN A 96 -6.55 -5.03 10.05
C ASN A 96 -7.68 -4.17 10.67
N LEU A 97 -7.81 -2.88 10.31
CA LEU A 97 -8.98 -2.07 10.70
C LEU A 97 -10.26 -2.47 9.94
N GLY A 98 -10.12 -3.18 8.81
CA GLY A 98 -11.22 -3.66 7.98
C GLY A 98 -11.89 -2.60 7.10
N ASN A 99 -12.91 -3.04 6.35
CA ASN A 99 -13.67 -2.27 5.36
C ASN A 99 -12.84 -1.87 4.12
N ASP A 100 -12.31 -0.65 4.10
CA ASP A 100 -11.56 -0.05 2.99
C ASP A 100 -10.05 -0.29 3.20
N THR A 101 -9.69 -1.57 3.20
CA THR A 101 -8.40 -2.08 3.69
C THR A 101 -7.26 -1.86 2.71
N ASP A 102 -7.55 -1.92 1.41
CA ASP A 102 -6.64 -1.61 0.32
C ASP A 102 -6.26 -0.12 0.35
N THR A 103 -7.24 0.79 0.37
CA THR A 103 -6.97 2.23 0.38
C THR A 103 -6.23 2.67 1.65
N THR A 104 -6.67 2.21 2.82
CA THR A 104 -6.01 2.55 4.10
C THR A 104 -4.62 1.92 4.20
N GLY A 105 -4.46 0.69 3.72
CA GLY A 105 -3.16 0.03 3.60
C GLY A 105 -2.21 0.83 2.72
N ALA A 106 -2.65 1.22 1.53
CA ALA A 106 -1.84 1.92 0.54
C ALA A 106 -1.35 3.28 1.05
N ILE A 107 -2.25 4.11 1.60
CA ILE A 107 -1.86 5.42 2.16
C ILE A 107 -0.89 5.24 3.33
N THR A 108 -1.17 4.31 4.25
CA THR A 108 -0.29 4.04 5.39
C THR A 108 1.08 3.56 4.95
N GLY A 109 1.12 2.61 4.01
CA GLY A 109 2.35 2.06 3.47
C GLY A 109 3.18 3.11 2.76
N GLY A 110 2.56 4.01 1.97
CA GLY A 110 3.25 5.12 1.34
C GLY A 110 3.90 6.07 2.35
N LEU A 111 3.17 6.45 3.41
CA LEU A 111 3.69 7.30 4.49
C LEU A 111 4.83 6.61 5.25
N ALA A 112 4.62 5.36 5.66
CA ALA A 112 5.60 4.57 6.39
C ALA A 112 6.85 4.30 5.54
N GLY A 113 6.68 3.99 4.26
CA GLY A 113 7.77 3.75 3.33
C GLY A 113 8.58 5.00 3.03
N LEU A 114 7.95 6.18 2.97
CA LEU A 114 8.64 7.46 2.86
C LEU A 114 9.49 7.76 4.12
N TYR A 115 8.95 7.46 5.30
CA TYR A 115 9.58 7.75 6.58
C TYR A 115 10.71 6.76 6.92
N TYR A 116 10.43 5.46 6.87
CA TYR A 116 11.37 4.39 7.22
C TYR A 116 12.30 4.01 6.05
N GLY A 117 11.92 4.28 4.81
CA GLY A 117 12.69 3.91 3.62
C GLY A 117 12.54 2.44 3.20
N ILE A 118 12.85 2.14 1.93
CA ILE A 118 12.68 0.79 1.34
C ILE A 118 13.47 -0.31 2.07
N GLY A 119 14.61 0.05 2.69
CA GLY A 119 15.43 -0.90 3.46
C GLY A 119 14.76 -1.47 4.71
N ASN A 120 13.72 -0.80 5.22
CA ASN A 120 12.95 -1.23 6.39
C ASN A 120 11.65 -1.97 6.03
N ILE A 121 11.35 -2.12 4.74
CA ILE A 121 10.24 -2.96 4.27
C ILE A 121 10.69 -4.43 4.35
N PRO A 122 9.85 -5.36 4.87
CA PRO A 122 10.18 -6.78 4.93
C PRO A 122 10.66 -7.34 3.58
N GLU A 123 11.81 -8.02 3.56
CA GLU A 123 12.40 -8.57 2.33
C GLU A 123 11.44 -9.49 1.57
N LYS A 124 10.69 -10.31 2.31
CA LYS A 124 9.67 -11.19 1.73
C LYS A 124 8.66 -10.41 0.88
N TRP A 125 8.13 -9.29 1.42
CA TRP A 125 7.13 -8.49 0.72
C TRP A 125 7.69 -7.80 -0.51
N LYS A 126 8.94 -7.32 -0.45
CA LYS A 126 9.61 -6.74 -1.62
C LYS A 126 9.83 -7.75 -2.73
N ASN A 127 10.08 -9.01 -2.40
CA ASN A 127 10.35 -10.06 -3.37
C ASN A 127 9.07 -10.69 -3.94
N GLU A 128 7.96 -10.63 -3.22
CA GLU A 128 6.69 -11.26 -3.62
C GLU A 128 5.68 -10.29 -4.25
N ILE A 129 5.84 -8.97 -4.08
CA ILE A 129 4.95 -7.99 -4.72
C ILE A 129 5.03 -8.10 -6.25
N ALA A 130 3.88 -8.08 -6.92
CA ALA A 130 3.82 -8.10 -8.38
C ALA A 130 4.25 -6.75 -9.00
N GLY A 131 4.68 -6.75 -10.26
CA GLY A 131 4.96 -5.51 -11.00
C GLY A 131 6.19 -4.73 -10.51
N THR A 132 7.17 -5.37 -9.87
CA THR A 132 8.37 -4.71 -9.33
C THR A 132 9.11 -3.83 -10.35
N ALA A 133 9.23 -4.28 -11.60
CA ALA A 133 9.86 -3.51 -12.67
C ALA A 133 9.11 -2.19 -12.96
N ASP A 134 7.79 -2.23 -12.97
CA ASP A 134 6.91 -1.08 -13.20
C ASP A 134 7.00 -0.06 -12.05
N ILE A 135 7.06 -0.56 -10.80
CA ILE A 135 7.23 0.26 -9.59
C ILE A 135 8.61 0.93 -9.58
N ASP A 136 9.66 0.23 -9.99
CA ASP A 136 11.01 0.77 -10.11
C ASP A 136 11.10 1.85 -11.20
N GLU A 137 10.48 1.62 -12.35
CA GLU A 137 10.44 2.60 -13.44
C GLU A 137 9.70 3.88 -13.01
N LEU A 138 8.54 3.74 -12.35
CA LEU A 138 7.79 4.86 -11.78
C LEU A 138 8.62 5.65 -10.78
N SER A 139 9.35 4.96 -9.91
CA SER A 139 10.22 5.58 -8.91
C SER A 139 11.31 6.44 -9.56
N GLN A 140 11.93 5.93 -10.63
CA GLN A 140 12.95 6.67 -11.36
C GLN A 140 12.35 7.88 -12.10
N LYS A 141 11.18 7.73 -12.74
CA LYS A 141 10.46 8.82 -13.40
C LYS A 141 10.14 9.94 -12.41
N LEU A 142 9.57 9.61 -11.24
CA LEU A 142 9.20 10.59 -10.21
C LEU A 142 10.42 11.32 -9.65
N PHE A 143 11.52 10.59 -9.39
CA PHE A 143 12.77 11.21 -8.94
C PHE A 143 13.33 12.19 -9.99
N ASN A 144 13.29 11.83 -11.27
CA ASN A 144 13.78 12.66 -12.36
C ASN A 144 12.89 13.89 -12.64
N MET A 145 11.58 13.81 -12.37
CA MET A 145 10.68 14.97 -12.46
C MET A 145 11.09 16.07 -11.49
N ARG A 146 11.56 15.71 -10.30
CA ARG A 146 12.06 16.68 -9.32
C ARG A 146 13.34 17.37 -9.77
N SER A 147 14.25 16.65 -10.42
CA SER A 147 15.54 17.19 -10.90
C SER A 147 15.40 18.19 -12.06
N LYS A 148 14.19 18.35 -12.61
CA LYS A 148 13.88 19.34 -13.67
C LYS A 148 13.30 20.65 -13.14
N ASN A 149 13.04 20.74 -11.83
CA ASN A 149 12.56 21.93 -11.12
C ASN A 149 13.64 22.44 -10.16
#